data_AF-A0A960G4Z9-F1
#
_entry.id   AF-A0A960G4Z9-F1
#
_cell.length_a   1.000
_cell.length_b   1.000
_cell.length_c   1.000
_cell.angle_alpha   90.00
_cell.angle_beta   90.00
_cell.angle_gamma   90.00
#
_symmetry.space_group_name_H-M   'P 1'
#
loop_
_entity.id
_entity.type
_entity.pdbx_description
1 polymer ?
#
loop_
_entity_poly.entity_id
_entity_poly.type
_entity_poly.pdbx_seq_one_letter_code
_entity_poly.pdbx_strand_id
1 'polypeptide(L)'
;MTASLAVAVTGVVLGGTPTVGAASAATCDTPFPVADLVPHQAVTGLTVSAGTTPDGFTGEVLGVVKNGIAPGLDMVMVRLTSTEIDRVGGIWAGMSGSPVYADDGRLIGAVAYGLAWGPSP
;
A
#
# COMPACT_ATOMS: atom_id res chain seq x y z
N MET A 1 77.68 -0.65 -4.63
CA MET A 1 76.40 -0.68 -3.91
C MET A 1 75.42 0.19 -4.68
N THR A 2 74.56 -0.41 -5.50
CA THR A 2 73.52 0.29 -6.27
C THR A 2 72.23 -0.47 -6.03
N ALA A 3 71.28 0.15 -5.33
CA ALA A 3 69.99 -0.42 -4.98
C ALA A 3 68.98 -0.10 -6.10
N SER A 4 68.29 -1.12 -6.60
CA SER A 4 67.20 -0.96 -7.57
C SER A 4 65.86 -0.90 -6.82
N LEU A 5 65.13 0.21 -7.02
CA LEU A 5 63.75 0.39 -6.59
C LEU A 5 62.83 -0.51 -7.44
N ALA A 6 62.04 -1.37 -6.80
CA ALA A 6 60.90 -2.05 -7.43
C ALA A 6 59.62 -1.32 -7.04
N VAL A 7 58.95 -0.71 -8.02
CA VAL A 7 57.61 -0.12 -7.86
C VAL A 7 56.58 -1.23 -8.07
N ALA A 8 55.85 -1.58 -7.01
CA ALA A 8 54.71 -2.48 -7.09
C ALA A 8 53.48 -1.71 -7.57
N VAL A 9 52.89 -2.15 -8.69
CA VAL A 9 51.65 -1.59 -9.25
C VAL A 9 50.47 -2.30 -8.58
N THR A 10 49.73 -1.61 -7.72
CA THR A 10 48.51 -2.11 -7.11
C THR A 10 47.37 -2.08 -8.13
N GLY A 11 46.90 -3.26 -8.55
CA GLY A 11 45.76 -3.40 -9.46
C GLY A 11 44.45 -2.94 -8.82
N VAL A 12 43.74 -2.04 -9.50
CA VAL A 12 42.38 -1.60 -9.13
C VAL A 12 41.40 -2.74 -9.39
N VAL A 13 40.75 -3.22 -8.33
CA VAL A 13 39.67 -4.21 -8.42
C VAL A 13 38.39 -3.46 -8.81
N LEU A 14 37.93 -3.62 -10.04
CA LEU A 14 36.64 -3.12 -10.52
C LEU A 14 35.52 -3.89 -9.80
N GLY A 15 34.93 -3.26 -8.78
CA GLY A 15 33.77 -3.79 -8.07
C GLY A 15 32.58 -3.95 -9.01
N GLY A 16 32.07 -5.18 -9.13
CA GLY A 16 30.85 -5.48 -9.87
C GLY A 16 29.65 -4.77 -9.25
N THR A 17 28.84 -4.12 -10.08
CA THR A 17 27.59 -3.51 -9.66
C THR A 17 26.61 -4.62 -9.22
N PRO A 18 25.93 -4.49 -8.07
CA PRO A 18 24.85 -5.40 -7.73
C PRO A 18 23.71 -5.20 -8.73
N THR A 19 23.47 -6.19 -9.56
CA THR A 19 22.27 -6.26 -10.40
C THR A 19 21.08 -6.52 -9.49
N VAL A 20 20.37 -5.47 -9.10
CA VAL A 20 19.03 -5.60 -8.51
C VAL A 20 18.16 -6.25 -9.60
N GLY A 21 17.83 -7.53 -9.41
CA GLY A 21 16.98 -8.25 -10.35
C GLY A 21 15.66 -7.51 -10.49
N ALA A 22 15.31 -7.14 -11.72
CA ALA A 22 13.99 -6.61 -12.02
C ALA A 22 12.97 -7.69 -11.64
N ALA A 23 12.14 -7.41 -10.63
CA ALA A 23 10.97 -8.23 -10.36
C ALA A 23 10.18 -8.34 -11.66
N SER A 24 9.77 -9.55 -12.03
CA SER A 24 8.89 -9.79 -13.16
C SER A 24 7.71 -8.83 -13.05
N ALA A 25 7.45 -8.04 -14.09
CA ALA A 25 6.25 -7.21 -14.15
C ALA A 25 5.05 -8.15 -14.01
N ALA A 26 4.46 -8.19 -12.82
CA ALA A 26 3.21 -8.88 -12.59
C ALA A 26 2.21 -8.31 -13.59
N THR A 27 1.42 -9.19 -14.21
CA THR A 27 0.29 -8.75 -15.03
C THR A 27 -0.57 -7.86 -14.14
N CYS A 28 -0.88 -6.64 -14.58
CA CYS A 28 -1.75 -5.78 -13.79
C CYS A 28 -3.13 -6.44 -13.75
N ASP A 29 -3.44 -7.07 -12.63
CA ASP A 29 -4.76 -7.63 -12.40
C ASP A 29 -5.80 -6.52 -12.57
N THR A 30 -6.94 -6.86 -13.16
CA THR A 30 -8.02 -5.90 -13.35
C THR A 30 -8.57 -5.54 -11.97
N PRO A 31 -8.58 -4.25 -11.57
CA PRO A 31 -9.15 -3.84 -10.30
C PRO A 31 -10.65 -4.13 -10.25
N PHE A 32 -11.19 -4.17 -9.03
CA PHE A 32 -12.62 -4.31 -8.83
C PHE A 32 -13.34 -3.07 -9.40
N PRO A 33 -14.37 -3.24 -10.25
CA PRO A 33 -15.12 -2.12 -10.81
C PRO A 33 -15.90 -1.39 -9.71
N VAL A 34 -15.56 -0.13 -9.44
CA VAL A 34 -16.22 0.71 -8.41
C VAL A 34 -17.74 0.82 -8.64
N ALA A 35 -18.19 0.74 -9.90
CA ALA A 35 -19.61 0.78 -10.24
C ALA A 35 -20.42 -0.43 -9.71
N ASP A 36 -19.74 -1.55 -9.42
CA ASP A 36 -20.37 -2.77 -8.94
C ASP A 36 -20.37 -2.86 -7.40
N LEU A 37 -19.81 -1.87 -6.70
CA LEU A 37 -19.83 -1.81 -5.24
C LEU A 37 -21.23 -1.50 -4.73
N VAL A 38 -21.67 -2.25 -3.72
CA VAL A 38 -22.95 -2.03 -3.05
C VAL A 38 -22.75 -1.71 -1.56
N PRO A 39 -23.68 -0.96 -0.92
CA PRO A 39 -23.64 -0.76 0.53
C PRO A 39 -23.64 -2.08 1.30
N HIS A 40 -22.96 -2.10 2.44
CA HIS A 40 -22.72 -3.27 3.30
C HIS A 40 -21.92 -4.41 2.66
N GLN A 41 -21.35 -4.20 1.46
CA GLN A 41 -20.43 -5.17 0.87
C GLN A 41 -19.18 -5.30 1.74
N ALA A 42 -18.84 -6.54 2.12
CA ALA A 42 -17.65 -6.83 2.88
C ALA A 42 -16.38 -6.48 2.08
N VAL A 43 -15.37 -6.01 2.81
CA VAL A 43 -14.04 -5.75 2.26
C VAL A 43 -12.97 -6.25 3.22
N THR A 44 -11.81 -6.57 2.67
CA THR A 44 -10.61 -6.91 3.43
C THR A 44 -9.47 -5.97 3.05
N GLY A 45 -8.45 -5.87 3.88
CA GLY A 45 -7.28 -5.08 3.55
C GLY A 45 -6.08 -5.38 4.43
N LEU A 46 -4.96 -4.78 4.06
CA LEU A 46 -3.69 -4.93 4.75
C LEU A 46 -3.13 -3.56 5.14
N THR A 47 -2.61 -3.45 6.34
CA THR A 47 -1.88 -2.27 6.84
C THR A 47 -0.62 -2.73 7.56
N VAL A 48 0.17 -1.82 8.11
CA VAL A 48 1.26 -2.15 9.03
C VAL A 48 1.10 -1.28 10.27
N SER A 49 0.86 -1.90 11.41
CA SER A 49 0.71 -1.18 12.68
C SER A 49 2.06 -0.91 13.34
N ALA A 50 3.03 -1.82 13.15
CA ALA A 50 4.40 -1.66 13.62
C ALA A 50 5.40 -2.47 12.78
N GLY A 51 6.62 -1.94 12.63
CA GLY A 51 7.68 -2.61 11.88
C GLY A 51 7.37 -2.69 10.38
N THR A 52 7.40 -3.91 9.83
CA THR A 52 7.20 -4.15 8.39
C THR A 52 6.29 -5.35 8.09
N THR A 53 5.69 -5.96 9.12
CA THR A 53 4.80 -7.11 8.94
C THR A 53 3.39 -6.62 8.64
N PRO A 54 2.75 -7.06 7.54
CA PRO A 54 1.37 -6.69 7.25
C PRO A 54 0.38 -7.28 8.26
N ASP A 55 -0.54 -6.44 8.72
CA ASP A 55 -1.68 -6.76 9.56
C ASP A 55 -2.97 -6.68 8.74
N GLY A 56 -3.86 -7.65 8.93
CA GLY A 56 -5.18 -7.65 8.30
C GLY A 56 -6.17 -6.71 8.96
N PHE A 57 -7.03 -6.10 8.17
CA PHE A 57 -8.26 -5.47 8.62
C PHE A 57 -9.44 -5.89 7.75
N THR A 58 -10.64 -5.68 8.28
CA THR A 58 -11.90 -5.92 7.56
C THR A 58 -12.74 -4.66 7.58
N GLY A 59 -13.86 -4.69 6.85
CA GLY A 59 -14.78 -3.57 6.85
C GLY A 59 -15.97 -3.82 5.95
N GLU A 60 -16.74 -2.76 5.75
CA GLU A 60 -17.86 -2.73 4.82
C GLU A 60 -17.88 -1.43 4.01
N VAL A 61 -18.39 -1.51 2.79
CA VAL A 61 -18.69 -0.36 1.95
C VAL A 61 -19.91 0.37 2.49
N LEU A 62 -19.79 1.68 2.65
CA LEU A 62 -20.91 2.56 3.02
C LEU A 62 -21.56 3.17 1.77
N GLY A 63 -20.77 3.41 0.73
CA GLY A 63 -21.23 3.95 -0.55
C GLY A 63 -20.12 4.56 -1.38
N VAL A 64 -20.48 5.16 -2.52
CA VAL A 64 -19.55 5.83 -3.42
C VAL A 64 -19.97 7.28 -3.62
N VAL A 65 -19.06 8.22 -3.31
CA VAL A 65 -19.24 9.64 -3.58
C VAL A 65 -18.64 9.96 -4.95
N LYS A 66 -19.51 10.24 -5.92
CA LYS A 66 -19.12 10.59 -7.29
C LYS A 66 -18.30 11.89 -7.31
N ASN A 67 -17.14 11.86 -7.98
CA ASN A 67 -16.18 12.97 -7.97
C ASN A 67 -15.76 13.42 -6.55
N GLY A 68 -15.80 12.51 -5.57
CA GLY A 68 -15.56 12.84 -4.16
C GLY A 68 -14.13 13.32 -3.87
N ILE A 69 -13.17 12.99 -4.74
CA ILE A 69 -11.78 13.49 -4.64
C ILE A 69 -11.53 14.63 -5.63
N ALA A 70 -11.88 14.40 -6.89
CA ALA A 70 -11.68 15.33 -8.01
C ALA A 70 -12.62 14.95 -9.16
N PRO A 71 -12.78 15.79 -10.21
CA PRO A 71 -13.52 15.41 -11.41
C PRO A 71 -12.95 14.11 -12.02
N GLY A 72 -13.81 13.10 -12.17
CA GLY A 72 -13.45 11.76 -12.65
C GLY A 72 -12.81 10.84 -11.61
N LEU A 73 -12.69 11.28 -10.34
CA LEU A 73 -12.12 10.49 -9.26
C LEU A 73 -13.11 10.35 -8.10
N ASP A 74 -13.78 9.20 -8.08
CA ASP A 74 -14.77 8.83 -7.06
C ASP A 74 -14.09 8.51 -5.72
N MET A 75 -14.76 8.84 -4.61
CA MET A 75 -14.36 8.43 -3.27
C MET A 75 -15.24 7.26 -2.82
N VAL A 76 -14.64 6.09 -2.60
CA VAL A 76 -15.32 4.95 -1.98
C VAL A 76 -15.28 5.13 -0.47
N MET A 77 -16.45 5.15 0.16
CA MET A 77 -16.61 5.29 1.60
C MET A 77 -16.67 3.90 2.22
N VAL A 78 -15.79 3.62 3.18
CA VAL A 78 -15.72 2.35 3.89
C VAL A 78 -15.66 2.57 5.39
N ARG A 79 -16.28 1.66 6.16
CA ARG A 79 -16.06 1.53 7.60
C ARG A 79 -15.08 0.39 7.81
N LEU A 80 -13.95 0.68 8.44
CA LEU A 80 -12.88 -0.29 8.69
C LEU A 80 -12.84 -0.68 10.16
N THR A 81 -12.42 -1.91 10.43
CA THR A 81 -12.22 -2.43 11.78
C THR A 81 -11.07 -3.44 11.82
N SER A 82 -10.32 -3.38 12.92
CA SER A 82 -9.31 -4.33 13.34
C SER A 82 -8.99 -4.05 14.81
N THR A 83 -8.31 -4.97 15.49
CA THR A 83 -7.85 -4.75 16.87
C THR A 83 -7.15 -3.40 17.05
N GLU A 84 -6.30 -3.02 16.08
CA GLU A 84 -5.49 -1.81 16.14
C GLU A 84 -6.30 -0.56 15.80
N ILE A 85 -7.15 -0.63 14.76
CA ILE A 85 -8.06 0.47 14.36
C ILE A 85 -9.02 0.80 15.50
N ASP A 86 -9.60 -0.21 16.13
CA ASP A 86 -10.55 -0.05 17.22
C ASP A 86 -9.85 0.52 18.46
N ARG A 87 -8.63 0.06 18.77
CA ARG A 87 -7.84 0.56 19.91
C ARG A 87 -7.51 2.04 19.78
N VAL A 88 -7.15 2.51 18.59
CA VAL A 88 -6.77 3.92 18.37
C VAL A 88 -7.96 4.82 18.00
N GLY A 89 -9.15 4.24 17.81
CA GLY A 89 -10.39 4.96 17.53
C GLY A 89 -10.57 5.37 16.07
N GLY A 90 -9.89 4.71 15.13
CA GLY A 90 -9.99 4.99 13.70
C GLY A 90 -8.70 4.71 12.94
N ILE A 91 -8.58 5.31 11.75
CA ILE A 91 -7.34 5.26 10.97
C ILE A 91 -6.31 6.27 11.50
N TRP A 92 -5.03 6.00 11.29
CA TRP A 92 -3.93 6.85 11.75
C TRP A 92 -3.03 7.33 10.60
N ALA A 93 -2.22 8.36 10.87
CA ALA A 93 -1.20 8.83 9.93
C ALA A 93 -0.16 7.73 9.67
N GLY A 94 -0.05 7.31 8.41
CA GLY A 94 0.77 6.16 8.00
C GLY A 94 -0.03 4.99 7.42
N MET A 95 -1.35 4.93 7.69
CA MET A 95 -2.22 3.95 7.03
C MET A 95 -2.53 4.33 5.57
N SER A 96 -2.17 5.54 5.13
CA SER A 96 -2.33 5.98 3.74
C SER A 96 -1.64 5.01 2.78
N GLY A 97 -2.37 4.55 1.77
CA GLY A 97 -1.88 3.57 0.80
C GLY A 97 -2.17 2.11 1.16
N SER A 98 -2.74 1.83 2.35
CA SER A 98 -3.17 0.47 2.72
C SER A 98 -4.19 -0.07 1.72
N PRO A 99 -3.94 -1.20 1.04
CA PRO A 99 -4.83 -1.70 0.01
C PRO A 99 -6.12 -2.28 0.60
N VAL A 100 -7.22 -2.08 -0.11
CA VAL A 100 -8.56 -2.60 0.21
C VAL A 100 -9.04 -3.47 -0.96
N TYR A 101 -9.50 -4.67 -0.67
CA TYR A 101 -9.86 -5.71 -1.62
C TYR A 101 -11.32 -6.13 -1.47
N ALA A 102 -11.92 -6.53 -2.60
CA ALA A 102 -13.18 -7.26 -2.61
C ALA A 102 -12.97 -8.74 -2.24
N ASP A 103 -14.06 -9.45 -1.99
CA ASP A 103 -14.05 -10.87 -1.62
C ASP A 103 -13.39 -11.77 -2.68
N ASP A 104 -13.41 -11.36 -3.95
CA ASP A 104 -12.74 -12.06 -5.06
C ASP A 104 -11.24 -11.77 -5.15
N GLY A 105 -10.69 -11.01 -4.21
CA GLY A 105 -9.28 -10.64 -4.13
C GLY A 105 -8.88 -9.46 -5.03
N ARG A 106 -9.79 -8.91 -5.83
CA ARG A 106 -9.49 -7.75 -6.68
C ARG A 106 -9.37 -6.48 -5.87
N LEU A 107 -8.40 -5.64 -6.24
CA LEU A 107 -8.15 -4.35 -5.60
C LEU A 107 -9.30 -3.38 -5.86
N ILE A 108 -9.92 -2.87 -4.80
CA ILE A 108 -10.92 -1.79 -4.87
C ILE A 108 -10.21 -0.43 -4.88
N GLY A 109 -9.20 -0.27 -4.02
CA GLY A 109 -8.48 0.99 -3.85
C GLY A 109 -7.56 0.97 -2.64
N ALA A 110 -7.24 2.14 -2.11
CA ALA A 110 -6.39 2.29 -0.94
C ALA A 110 -6.97 3.29 0.07
N VAL A 111 -6.68 3.07 1.35
CA VAL A 111 -7.01 4.02 2.42
C VAL A 111 -6.27 5.33 2.15
N ALA A 112 -7.01 6.45 2.12
CA ALA A 112 -6.43 7.77 1.82
C ALA A 112 -6.90 8.87 2.77
N TYR A 113 -8.15 8.80 3.26
CA TYR A 113 -8.75 9.84 4.08
C TYR A 113 -9.44 9.25 5.30
N GLY A 114 -9.23 9.89 6.46
CA GLY A 114 -9.99 9.62 7.67
C GLY A 114 -11.00 10.75 7.84
N LEU A 115 -12.29 10.42 7.88
CA LEU A 115 -13.37 11.41 7.96
C LEU A 115 -13.81 11.63 9.41
N ALA A 116 -12.82 11.75 10.31
CA ALA A 116 -12.91 11.62 11.78
C ALA A 116 -13.83 12.62 12.52
N TRP A 117 -14.63 13.43 11.82
CA TRP A 117 -15.46 14.49 12.40
C TRP A 117 -16.96 14.36 12.12
N GLY A 118 -17.40 13.27 11.47
CA GLY A 118 -18.83 12.94 11.32
C GLY A 118 -19.05 11.44 11.40
N PRO A 119 -20.09 10.95 12.10
CA PRO A 119 -20.47 9.56 11.96
C PRO A 119 -20.77 9.29 10.48
N SER A 120 -20.29 8.17 9.96
CA SER A 120 -20.84 7.66 8.71
C SER A 120 -22.34 7.42 8.89
N PRO A 121 -23.17 7.75 7.87
CA PRO A 121 -24.61 7.46 7.90
C PRO A 121 -24.91 6.00 8.26
#